data_AF-W9GBV3-F1
#
_entry.id   AF-W9GBV3-F1
#
_cell.length_a   1.000
_cell.length_b   1.000
_cell.length_c   1.000
_cell.angle_alpha   90.00
_cell.angle_beta   90.00
_cell.angle_gamma   90.00
#
_symmetry.space_group_name_H-M   'P 1'
#
loop_
_entity.id
_entity.type
_entity.pdbx_description
1 polymer ?
#
loop_
_entity_poly.entity_id
_entity_poly.type
_entity_poly.pdbx_seq_one_letter_code
_entity_poly.pdbx_strand_id
1 'polypeptide(L)'
;MRIFPMVAAAALATSAVLATAGSASAAQDTSCQHAGIKTLQSVKVDKGGNLLAAVARDGLPISTAVSLGVTVRPGASLAGVPDPLPLSLILADHRAGDSSIFIYPWC
;
A
#
# COMPACT_ATOMS: atom_id res chain seq x y z
N MET A 1 61.58 -37.42 -24.03
CA MET A 1 61.16 -36.99 -25.39
C MET A 1 59.64 -36.80 -25.35
N ARG A 2 59.11 -35.64 -25.82
CA ARG A 2 57.68 -35.25 -26.00
C ARG A 2 56.97 -34.91 -24.66
N ILE A 3 56.65 -33.68 -24.23
CA ILE A 3 56.10 -32.41 -24.77
C ILE A 3 54.56 -32.41 -25.08
N PHE A 4 53.83 -31.59 -24.29
CA PHE A 4 52.50 -30.91 -24.44
C PHE A 4 51.18 -31.72 -24.40
N PRO A 5 49.98 -31.12 -24.10
CA PRO A 5 49.64 -29.68 -23.93
C PRO A 5 48.73 -29.26 -22.74
N MET A 6 48.78 -27.95 -22.45
CA MET A 6 47.72 -27.12 -21.84
C MET A 6 46.38 -27.23 -22.59
N VAL A 7 45.24 -27.34 -21.90
CA VAL A 7 43.91 -26.98 -22.44
C VAL A 7 42.99 -26.39 -21.35
N ALA A 8 42.50 -25.17 -21.66
CA ALA A 8 41.25 -24.47 -21.27
C ALA A 8 40.86 -24.35 -19.78
N ALA A 9 40.88 -23.18 -19.13
CA ALA A 9 40.15 -21.93 -19.39
C ALA A 9 38.61 -22.03 -19.25
N ALA A 10 38.15 -21.58 -18.07
CA ALA A 10 36.92 -20.82 -17.76
C ALA A 10 35.61 -21.10 -18.53
N ALA A 11 34.63 -21.67 -17.84
CA ALA A 11 33.21 -21.44 -18.11
C ALA A 11 32.35 -21.66 -16.84
N LEU A 12 32.39 -20.73 -15.90
CA LEU A 12 31.36 -20.61 -14.85
C LEU A 12 30.25 -19.71 -15.40
N ALA A 13 29.41 -20.28 -16.25
CA ALA A 13 28.25 -19.61 -16.81
C ALA A 13 27.13 -19.50 -15.77
N THR A 14 27.01 -18.30 -15.20
CA THR A 14 25.77 -17.59 -14.85
C THR A 14 24.45 -18.35 -15.00
N SER A 15 23.76 -18.56 -13.89
CA SER A 15 22.30 -18.68 -13.82
C SER A 15 21.80 -18.23 -12.44
N ALA A 16 22.18 -17.02 -12.02
CA ALA A 16 21.46 -16.34 -10.95
C ALA A 16 20.12 -15.87 -11.54
N VAL A 17 19.13 -16.77 -11.54
CA VAL A 17 17.73 -16.41 -11.80
C VAL A 17 17.28 -15.59 -10.60
N LEU A 18 17.53 -14.28 -10.66
CA LEU A 18 16.82 -13.30 -9.87
C LEU A 18 15.36 -13.37 -10.34
N ALA A 19 14.57 -14.20 -9.66
CA ALA A 19 13.13 -14.14 -9.73
C ALA A 19 12.72 -12.75 -9.21
N THR A 20 12.63 -11.79 -10.13
CA THR A 20 11.87 -10.57 -9.91
C THR A 20 10.43 -11.02 -9.76
N ALA A 21 9.99 -11.20 -8.52
CA ALA A 21 8.58 -11.24 -8.19
C ALA A 21 7.99 -9.93 -8.72
N GLY A 22 7.45 -9.98 -9.93
CA GLY A 22 6.73 -8.85 -10.50
C GLY A 22 5.59 -8.57 -9.54
N SER A 23 5.64 -7.43 -8.86
CA SER A 23 4.48 -6.85 -8.23
C SER A 23 3.46 -6.69 -9.34
N ALA A 24 2.52 -7.64 -9.43
CA ALA A 24 1.33 -7.45 -10.24
C ALA A 24 0.68 -6.17 -9.69
N SER A 25 0.84 -5.08 -10.43
CA SER A 25 0.22 -3.81 -10.09
C SER A 25 -1.27 -4.05 -10.33
N ALA A 26 -1.97 -4.48 -9.28
CA ALA A 26 -3.41 -4.53 -9.29
C ALA A 26 -3.90 -3.19 -9.84
N ALA A 27 -4.84 -3.23 -10.78
CA ALA A 27 -5.37 -2.00 -11.37
C ALA A 27 -5.80 -1.07 -10.24
N GLN A 28 -5.44 0.21 -10.33
CA GLN A 28 -5.75 1.17 -9.28
C GLN A 28 -7.27 1.23 -9.09
N ASP A 29 -7.73 1.03 -7.86
CA ASP A 29 -9.15 1.14 -7.54
C ASP A 29 -9.53 2.61 -7.32
N THR A 30 -9.76 3.30 -8.44
CA THR A 30 -10.21 4.70 -8.43
C THR A 30 -11.64 4.83 -7.92
N SER A 31 -12.44 3.76 -7.99
CA SER A 31 -13.82 3.76 -7.48
C SER A 31 -13.85 3.77 -5.95
N CYS A 32 -13.06 2.90 -5.32
CA CYS A 32 -12.85 2.87 -3.87
C CYS A 32 -12.22 4.18 -3.40
N GLN A 33 -11.23 4.72 -4.12
CA GLN A 33 -10.64 6.01 -3.79
C GLN A 33 -11.67 7.15 -3.81
N HIS A 34 -12.50 7.24 -4.86
CA HIS A 34 -13.52 8.27 -4.95
C HIS A 34 -14.59 8.12 -3.86
N ALA A 35 -15.02 6.89 -3.57
CA ALA A 35 -15.94 6.60 -2.48
C ALA A 35 -15.37 7.03 -1.12
N GLY A 36 -14.09 6.73 -0.86
CA GLY A 36 -13.39 7.18 0.35
C GLY A 36 -13.32 8.70 0.48
N ILE A 37 -12.95 9.40 -0.59
CA ILE A 37 -12.94 10.87 -0.60
C ILE A 37 -14.34 11.42 -0.28
N LYS A 38 -15.38 10.85 -0.89
CA LYS A 38 -16.78 11.27 -0.65
C LYS A 38 -17.20 11.02 0.80
N THR A 39 -16.84 9.88 1.39
CA THR A 39 -17.09 9.59 2.81
C THR A 39 -16.40 10.62 3.70
N LEU A 40 -15.12 10.91 3.48
CA LEU A 40 -14.37 11.91 4.24
C LEU A 40 -14.96 13.33 4.08
N GLN A 41 -15.51 13.66 2.92
CA GLN A 41 -16.19 14.94 2.68
C GLN A 41 -17.55 15.03 3.37
N SER A 42 -18.22 13.89 3.60
CA SER A 42 -19.58 13.83 4.15
C SER A 42 -19.60 13.98 5.67
N VAL A 43 -18.54 13.55 6.36
CA VAL A 43 -18.42 13.70 7.81
C VAL A 43 -18.07 15.14 8.15
N LYS A 44 -18.91 15.81 8.93
CA LYS A 44 -18.66 17.16 9.44
C LYS A 44 -17.85 17.10 10.73
N VAL A 45 -16.99 18.09 10.91
CA VAL A 45 -16.25 18.30 12.16
C VAL A 45 -16.67 19.62 12.79
N ASP A 46 -16.66 19.70 14.12
CA ASP A 46 -17.26 20.79 14.92
C ASP A 46 -16.75 22.19 14.53
N LYS A 47 -15.55 22.28 13.95
CA LYS A 47 -14.93 23.53 13.49
C LYS A 47 -15.45 24.04 12.13
N GLY A 48 -16.63 23.60 11.70
CA GLY A 48 -17.28 24.04 10.45
C GLY A 48 -16.69 23.44 9.16
N GLY A 49 -15.80 22.45 9.27
CA GLY A 49 -15.17 21.77 8.14
C GLY A 49 -15.76 20.37 7.86
N ASN A 50 -15.18 19.67 6.89
CA ASN A 50 -15.38 18.23 6.73
C ASN A 50 -14.13 17.46 7.20
N LEU A 51 -14.30 16.15 7.40
CA LEU A 51 -13.22 15.28 7.86
C LEU A 51 -12.08 15.23 6.85
N LEU A 52 -12.33 15.31 5.54
CA LEU A 52 -11.27 15.39 4.53
C LEU A 52 -10.29 16.55 4.82
N ALA A 53 -10.81 17.74 5.12
CA ALA A 53 -9.98 18.90 5.45
C ALA A 53 -9.22 18.74 6.78
N ALA A 54 -9.82 18.07 7.76
CA ALA A 54 -9.15 17.75 9.03
C ALA A 54 -8.01 16.75 8.81
N VAL A 55 -8.26 15.68 8.06
CA VAL A 55 -7.28 14.64 7.73
C VAL A 55 -6.14 15.17 6.87
N ALA A 56 -6.41 16.11 5.96
CA ALA A 56 -5.38 16.78 5.18
C ALA A 56 -4.39 17.57 6.05
N ARG A 57 -4.83 18.07 7.21
CA ARG A 57 -4.02 18.88 8.13
C ARG A 57 -3.33 18.05 9.20
N ASP A 58 -4.10 17.18 9.84
CA ASP A 58 -3.73 16.55 11.11
C ASP A 58 -3.63 15.01 10.98
N GLY A 59 -4.01 14.45 9.83
CA GLY A 59 -4.15 13.00 9.61
C GLY A 59 -5.46 12.43 10.17
N LEU A 60 -5.71 11.15 9.92
CA LEU A 60 -6.87 10.39 10.43
C LEU A 60 -6.43 9.47 11.56
N PRO A 61 -6.83 9.72 12.82
CA PRO A 61 -6.59 8.78 13.89
C PRO A 61 -7.20 7.41 13.57
N ILE A 62 -6.49 6.33 13.86
CA ILE A 62 -6.98 4.97 13.59
C ILE A 62 -8.30 4.72 14.34
N SER A 63 -8.45 5.23 15.56
CA SER A 63 -9.70 5.15 16.33
C SER A 63 -10.89 5.80 15.62
N THR A 64 -10.67 6.93 14.94
CA THR A 64 -11.68 7.59 14.12
C THR A 64 -11.99 6.76 12.88
N ALA A 65 -10.98 6.17 12.21
CA ALA A 65 -11.21 5.27 11.08
C ALA A 65 -12.06 4.06 11.48
N VAL A 66 -11.77 3.44 12.62
CA VAL A 66 -12.58 2.33 13.17
C VAL A 66 -14.01 2.76 13.45
N SER A 67 -14.21 3.97 13.96
CA SER A 67 -15.56 4.53 14.18
C SER A 67 -16.34 4.76 12.88
N LEU A 68 -15.66 4.85 11.73
CA LEU A 68 -16.27 4.90 10.40
C LEU A 68 -16.51 3.51 9.80
N GLY A 69 -16.27 2.44 10.56
CA GLY A 69 -16.44 1.05 10.13
C GLY A 69 -15.23 0.47 9.40
N VAL A 70 -14.08 1.16 9.41
CA VAL A 70 -12.84 0.63 8.83
C VAL A 70 -12.27 -0.45 9.74
N THR A 71 -11.88 -1.57 9.16
CA THR A 71 -11.25 -2.67 9.90
C THR A 71 -9.90 -3.04 9.27
N VAL A 72 -9.03 -3.70 10.03
CA VAL A 72 -7.75 -4.18 9.50
C VAL A 72 -8.00 -5.48 8.74
N ARG A 73 -7.44 -5.61 7.53
CA ARG A 73 -7.57 -6.82 6.74
C ARG A 73 -6.87 -8.00 7.45
N PRO A 74 -7.50 -9.19 7.51
CA PRO A 74 -6.85 -10.36 8.12
C PRO A 74 -5.48 -10.65 7.49
N GLY A 75 -4.46 -10.78 8.34
CA GLY A 75 -3.08 -11.01 7.91
C GLY A 75 -2.29 -9.76 7.52
N ALA A 76 -2.90 -8.57 7.48
CA ALA A 76 -2.16 -7.33 7.30
C ALA A 76 -1.36 -6.97 8.57
N SER A 77 -0.13 -6.51 8.37
CA SER A 77 0.70 -5.98 9.45
C SER A 77 0.54 -4.48 9.55
N LEU A 78 0.31 -3.98 10.78
CA LEU A 78 0.33 -2.54 11.07
C LEU A 78 1.72 -2.04 11.49
N ALA A 79 2.74 -2.89 11.44
CA ALA A 79 4.10 -2.48 11.78
C ALA A 79 4.56 -1.36 10.83
N GLY A 80 4.86 -0.18 11.39
CA GLY A 80 5.28 0.99 10.62
C GLY A 80 4.14 1.82 10.02
N VAL A 81 2.87 1.48 10.29
CA VAL A 81 1.73 2.33 9.93
C VAL A 81 1.65 3.49 10.94
N PRO A 82 1.77 4.76 10.49
CA PRO A 82 1.69 5.92 11.37
C PRO A 82 0.26 6.12 11.91
N ASP A 83 0.16 6.63 13.13
CA ASP A 83 -1.10 7.09 13.73
C ASP A 83 -0.87 8.51 14.30
N PRO A 84 -1.54 9.56 13.78
CA PRO A 84 -2.59 9.56 12.75
C PRO A 84 -2.12 9.13 11.35
N LEU A 85 -3.02 8.52 10.58
CA LEU A 85 -2.80 8.13 9.19
C LEU A 85 -2.74 9.39 8.30
N PRO A 86 -1.64 9.66 7.58
CA PRO A 86 -1.58 10.80 6.68
C PRO A 86 -2.51 10.61 5.48
N LEU A 87 -3.07 11.70 4.95
CA LEU A 87 -4.01 11.65 3.82
C LEU A 87 -3.43 10.90 2.60
N SER A 88 -2.14 11.06 2.32
CA SER A 88 -1.46 10.36 1.23
C SER A 88 -1.50 8.83 1.39
N LEU A 89 -1.30 8.32 2.61
CA LEU A 89 -1.37 6.89 2.89
C LEU A 89 -2.80 6.38 2.75
N ILE A 90 -3.78 7.11 3.28
CA ILE A 90 -5.20 6.74 3.16
C ILE A 90 -5.60 6.65 1.70
N LEU A 91 -5.27 7.65 0.88
CA LEU A 91 -5.60 7.66 -0.55
C LEU A 91 -4.84 6.59 -1.34
N ALA A 92 -3.61 6.26 -0.95
CA ALA A 92 -2.86 5.17 -1.54
C ALA A 92 -3.48 3.81 -1.19
N ASP A 93 -3.94 3.65 0.04
CA ASP A 93 -4.55 2.41 0.51
C ASP A 93 -5.92 2.17 -0.14
N HIS A 94 -6.76 3.21 -0.31
CA HIS A 94 -7.98 3.08 -1.11
C HIS A 94 -7.69 2.69 -2.56
N ARG A 95 -6.61 3.24 -3.16
CA ARG A 95 -6.20 2.86 -4.53
C ARG A 95 -5.73 1.42 -4.63
N ALA A 96 -5.35 0.80 -3.52
CA ALA A 96 -4.95 -0.60 -3.49
C ALA A 96 -6.15 -1.56 -3.52
N GLY A 97 -7.39 -1.09 -3.29
CA GLY A 97 -8.62 -1.89 -3.36
C GLY A 97 -8.52 -3.16 -2.52
N ASP A 98 -8.63 -4.33 -3.14
CA ASP A 98 -8.49 -5.64 -2.47
C ASP A 98 -7.12 -5.89 -1.83
N SER A 99 -6.09 -5.15 -2.25
CA SER A 99 -4.73 -5.22 -1.70
C SER A 99 -4.46 -4.20 -0.59
N SER A 100 -5.48 -3.44 -0.18
CA SER A 100 -5.43 -2.50 0.95
C SER A 100 -5.16 -3.22 2.28
N ILE A 101 -4.42 -2.56 3.19
CA ILE A 101 -4.22 -3.04 4.56
C ILE A 101 -5.49 -2.93 5.41
N PHE A 102 -6.41 -2.06 5.00
CA PHE A 102 -7.70 -1.86 5.63
C PHE A 102 -8.82 -2.49 4.79
N ILE A 103 -9.99 -2.67 5.42
CA ILE A 103 -11.24 -2.97 4.75
C ILE A 103 -12.13 -1.76 5.00
N TYR A 104 -12.47 -1.09 3.91
CA TYR A 104 -13.34 0.08 3.90
C TYR A 104 -14.76 -0.36 3.55
N PRO A 105 -15.81 0.01 4.30
CA PRO A 105 -17.18 -0.45 4.04
C PRO A 105 -17.88 0.23 2.84
N TRP A 106 -17.21 1.21 2.23
CA TRP A 106 -17.63 1.88 0.99
C TRP A 106 -16.84 1.39 -0.23
N CYS A 107 -15.92 0.47 0.01
CA CYS A 107 -15.35 -0.45 -0.94
C CYS A 107 -15.90 -1.85 -0.56
#